data_AF-A0A9P8ADL8-F1
#
_entry.id   AF-A0A9P8ADL8-F1
#
_cell.length_a   1.000
_cell.length_b   1.000
_cell.length_c   1.000
_cell.angle_alpha   90.00
_cell.angle_beta   90.00
_cell.angle_gamma   90.00
#
_symmetry.space_group_name_H-M   'P 1'
#
loop_
_entity.id
_entity.type
_entity.pdbx_description
1 polymer ?
#
loop_
_entity_poly.entity_id
_entity_poly.type
_entity_poly.pdbx_seq_one_letter_code
_entity_poly.pdbx_strand_id
1 'polypeptide(L)'
;MASEEKLNPENPRYRLPQENSRFGRPFSLFRSFETHVDIQEEAGIRAALELAGVFFFVSDKEDKAFHIDIYRGENFTGLITETDEMRPQWFSFREAHIQTPEQLPPIPFHQMWETDPYWIPLLVNRQPFAGRADFRTQGGKLLPSKWWFGTVLP
;
A
#
# COMPACT_ATOMS: atom_id res chain seq x y z
N MET A 1 17.48 -20.92 -3.43
CA MET A 1 17.48 -20.43 -4.82
C MET A 1 16.04 -20.16 -5.18
N ALA A 2 15.61 -18.89 -5.09
CA ALA A 2 14.28 -18.49 -5.54
C ALA A 2 14.36 -18.30 -7.04
N SER A 3 13.57 -19.06 -7.79
CA SER A 3 13.47 -18.99 -9.24
C SER A 3 13.00 -17.59 -9.67
N GLU A 4 13.73 -16.97 -10.59
CA GLU A 4 13.27 -15.79 -11.32
C GLU A 4 12.11 -16.20 -12.24
N GLU A 5 10.89 -16.13 -11.72
CA GLU A 5 9.69 -16.16 -12.55
C GLU A 5 9.55 -14.79 -13.22
N LYS A 6 9.94 -14.70 -14.50
CA LYS A 6 9.75 -13.48 -15.30
C LYS A 6 8.27 -13.12 -15.32
N LEU A 7 7.93 -11.86 -15.03
CA LEU A 7 6.55 -11.39 -15.05
C LEU A 7 5.91 -11.61 -16.42
N ASN A 8 4.82 -12.36 -16.44
CA ASN A 8 3.98 -12.52 -17.62
C ASN A 8 2.92 -11.41 -17.61
N PRO A 9 2.94 -10.44 -18.55
CA PRO A 9 1.91 -9.39 -18.63
C PRO A 9 0.50 -9.96 -18.89
N GLU A 10 0.40 -11.21 -19.36
CA GLU A 10 -0.87 -11.90 -19.49
C GLU A 10 -1.41 -12.44 -18.15
N ASN A 11 -0.64 -12.41 -17.06
CA ASN A 11 -1.06 -12.94 -15.76
C ASN A 11 -2.21 -12.10 -15.16
N PRO A 12 -3.37 -12.73 -14.82
CA PRO A 12 -4.55 -12.04 -14.30
C PRO A 12 -4.30 -11.17 -13.07
N ARG A 13 -3.24 -11.45 -12.29
CA ARG A 13 -2.88 -10.64 -11.11
C ARG A 13 -2.38 -9.23 -11.45
N TYR A 14 -1.96 -9.00 -12.70
CA TYR A 14 -1.53 -7.70 -13.20
C TYR A 14 -2.57 -7.04 -14.12
N ARG A 15 -3.64 -7.77 -14.48
CA ARG A 15 -4.71 -7.30 -15.37
C ARG A 15 -5.96 -7.00 -14.55
N LEU A 16 -6.35 -5.73 -14.42
CA LEU A 16 -7.74 -5.43 -14.04
C LEU A 16 -8.68 -5.71 -15.22
N PRO A 17 -9.94 -6.10 -14.98
CA PRO A 17 -10.96 -6.09 -16.01
C PRO A 17 -11.05 -4.68 -16.58
N GLN A 18 -10.75 -4.54 -17.88
CA GLN A 18 -10.99 -3.32 -18.63
C GLN A 18 -12.51 -3.18 -18.77
N GLU A 19 -13.21 -2.67 -17.76
CA GLU A 19 -14.46 -1.92 -17.88
C GLU A 19 -15.15 -1.70 -16.52
N ASN A 20 -15.57 -0.44 -16.30
CA ASN A 20 -16.74 -0.02 -15.53
C ASN A 20 -17.55 -1.15 -14.87
N SER A 21 -17.20 -1.55 -13.65
CA SER A 21 -18.07 -2.39 -12.85
C SER A 21 -18.01 -2.00 -11.38
N ARG A 22 -19.20 -1.90 -10.77
CA ARG A 22 -19.49 -1.48 -9.40
C ARG A 22 -18.98 -2.46 -8.33
N PHE A 23 -17.91 -3.19 -8.59
CA PHE A 23 -17.39 -4.25 -7.74
C PHE A 23 -16.01 -3.88 -7.19
N GLY A 24 -15.92 -3.84 -5.86
CA GLY A 24 -14.71 -3.85 -5.03
C GLY A 24 -13.45 -3.26 -5.67
N ARG A 25 -13.24 -1.95 -5.47
CA ARG A 25 -12.12 -1.19 -6.03
C ARG A 25 -10.78 -1.86 -5.68
N PRO A 26 -9.97 -2.26 -6.67
CA PRO A 26 -8.61 -2.73 -6.46
C PRO A 26 -7.75 -1.59 -5.92
N PHE A 27 -6.89 -1.86 -4.94
CA PHE A 27 -5.98 -0.89 -4.35
C PHE A 27 -4.56 -1.40 -4.41
N SER A 28 -3.66 -0.54 -4.86
CA SER A 28 -2.22 -0.74 -4.81
C SER A 28 -1.69 -0.08 -3.54
N LEU A 29 -1.11 -0.88 -2.64
CA LEU A 29 -0.38 -0.35 -1.51
C LEU A 29 0.97 0.17 -1.99
N PHE A 30 1.11 1.49 -2.07
CA PHE A 30 2.42 2.13 -2.26
C PHE A 30 3.20 2.06 -0.95
N ARG A 31 4.44 1.57 -1.01
CA ARG A 31 5.35 1.60 0.14
C ARG A 31 5.71 3.08 0.35
N SER A 32 5.15 3.67 1.39
CA SER A 32 5.16 5.12 1.57
C SER A 32 6.51 5.64 2.03
N PHE A 33 7.28 6.22 1.10
CA PHE A 33 8.19 7.33 1.35
C PHE A 33 8.21 8.17 0.05
N GLU A 34 8.09 9.49 0.19
CA GLU A 34 8.37 10.51 -0.85
C GLU A 34 7.19 10.99 -1.74
N THR A 35 7.27 12.29 -2.03
CA THR A 35 6.19 13.20 -2.46
C THR A 35 5.83 13.08 -3.93
N HIS A 36 4.54 12.96 -4.30
CA HIS A 36 3.85 13.23 -5.60
C HIS A 36 4.47 12.84 -6.98
N VAL A 37 5.79 12.76 -7.13
CA VAL A 37 6.55 12.47 -8.34
C VAL A 37 6.74 10.95 -8.52
N ASP A 38 6.63 10.16 -7.46
CA ASP A 38 7.09 8.76 -7.44
C ASP A 38 6.19 7.73 -8.15
N ILE A 39 4.86 7.84 -8.08
CA ILE A 39 3.98 6.74 -8.57
C ILE A 39 4.10 6.47 -10.08
N GLN A 40 4.52 7.47 -10.86
CA GLN A 40 4.75 7.31 -12.28
C GLN A 40 6.10 6.63 -12.54
N GLU A 41 7.12 6.95 -11.74
CA GLU A 41 8.46 6.37 -11.86
C GLU A 41 8.48 4.94 -11.31
N GLU A 42 7.85 4.68 -10.16
CA GLU A 42 7.79 3.36 -9.53
C GLU A 42 6.86 2.38 -10.25
N ALA A 43 5.72 2.85 -10.77
CA ALA A 43 4.63 1.98 -11.20
C ALA A 43 4.08 2.27 -12.62
N GLY A 44 4.59 3.30 -13.31
CA GLY A 44 4.15 3.65 -14.66
C GLY A 44 2.76 4.29 -14.75
N ILE A 45 2.18 4.74 -13.63
CA ILE A 45 0.81 5.26 -13.58
C ILE A 45 0.73 6.70 -13.06
N ARG A 46 -0.35 7.39 -13.44
CA ARG A 46 -0.72 8.72 -12.91
C ARG A 46 -2.11 8.65 -12.30
N ALA A 47 -2.28 9.19 -11.10
CA ALA A 47 -3.56 9.20 -10.39
C ALA A 47 -3.84 10.60 -9.81
N ALA A 48 -5.13 10.94 -9.70
CA ALA A 48 -5.55 12.06 -8.87
C ALA A 48 -5.54 11.58 -7.41
N LEU A 49 -4.74 12.24 -6.58
CA LEU A 49 -4.47 11.84 -5.20
C LEU A 49 -5.17 12.77 -4.21
N GLU A 50 -5.81 12.19 -3.20
CA GLU A 50 -6.36 12.89 -2.03
C GLU A 50 -5.54 12.55 -0.79
N LEU A 51 -5.24 13.54 0.06
CA LEU A 51 -4.59 13.29 1.34
C LEU A 51 -5.56 12.49 2.24
N ALA A 52 -5.14 11.31 2.66
CA ALA A 52 -5.97 10.39 3.44
C ALA A 52 -5.46 10.21 4.88
N GLY A 53 -4.17 10.42 5.12
CA GLY A 53 -3.66 10.43 6.48
C GLY A 53 -2.26 11.00 6.60
N VAL A 54 -1.84 11.22 7.84
CA VAL A 54 -0.49 11.70 8.18
C VAL A 54 0.11 10.79 9.23
N PHE A 55 1.38 10.44 9.07
CA PHE A 55 2.09 9.54 9.96
C PHE A 55 3.46 10.09 10.35
N PHE A 56 3.82 9.94 11.62
CA PHE A 56 5.17 10.17 12.09
C PHE A 56 5.90 8.84 12.29
N PHE A 57 6.96 8.63 11.51
CA PHE A 57 7.89 7.51 11.71
C PHE A 57 9.07 7.95 12.55
N VAL A 58 9.40 7.19 13.59
CA VAL A 58 10.64 7.40 14.36
C VAL A 58 11.40 6.08 14.40
N SER A 59 12.71 6.11 14.20
CA SER A 59 13.58 4.95 14.26
C SER A 59 14.75 5.23 15.19
N ASP A 60 15.28 4.21 15.88
CA ASP A 60 16.52 4.34 16.65
C ASP A 60 17.79 4.38 15.79
N LYS A 61 17.64 4.21 14.47
CA LYS A 61 18.73 4.32 13.49
C LYS A 61 18.94 5.75 12.98
N GLU A 62 17.96 6.63 13.16
CA GLU A 62 17.95 7.98 12.60
C GLU A 62 17.60 8.99 13.69
N ASP A 63 18.35 10.09 13.77
CA ASP A 63 18.08 11.16 14.75
C ASP A 63 16.86 12.03 14.37
N LYS A 64 16.23 11.75 13.23
CA LYS A 64 15.10 12.48 12.67
C LYS A 64 13.83 11.64 12.68
N ALA A 65 12.71 12.30 12.95
CA ALA A 65 11.40 11.76 12.65
C ALA A 65 11.05 12.05 11.19
N PHE A 66 10.40 11.11 10.52
CA PHE A 66 9.89 11.30 9.17
C PHE A 66 8.41 11.64 9.27
N HIS A 67 8.04 12.79 8.70
CA HIS A 67 6.65 13.14 8.45
C HIS A 67 6.25 12.50 7.12
N ILE A 68 5.25 11.63 7.14
CA ILE A 68 4.78 10.88 5.98
C ILE A 68 3.32 11.26 5.72
N ASP A 69 3.08 11.83 4.54
CA ASP A 69 1.74 12.07 4.04
C ASP A 69 1.27 10.84 3.25
N ILE A 70 0.14 10.27 3.65
CA ILE A 70 -0.48 9.13 2.98
C ILE A 70 -1.55 9.64 2.03
N TYR A 71 -1.35 9.39 0.75
CA TYR A 71 -2.29 9.74 -0.31
C TYR A 71 -3.08 8.53 -0.80
N ARG A 72 -4.29 8.79 -1.27
CA ARG A 72 -5.22 7.81 -1.81
C ARG A 72 -5.63 8.22 -3.22
N GLY A 73 -5.64 7.27 -4.15
CA GLY A 73 -6.15 7.48 -5.50
C GLY A 73 -7.27 6.50 -5.82
N GLU A 74 -8.35 6.99 -6.43
CA GLU A 74 -9.47 6.12 -6.87
C GLU A 74 -9.33 5.62 -8.29
N ASN A 75 -8.71 6.44 -9.14
CA ASN A 75 -8.59 6.20 -10.56
C ASN A 75 -7.17 6.56 -10.97
N PHE A 76 -6.64 5.81 -11.93
CA PHE A 76 -5.34 6.06 -12.50
C PHE A 76 -5.37 5.90 -14.02
N THR A 77 -4.34 6.42 -14.68
CA THR A 77 -4.07 6.27 -16.11
C THR A 77 -2.64 5.77 -16.28
N GLY A 78 -2.32 5.21 -17.45
CA GLY A 78 -1.02 4.60 -17.71
C GLY A 78 -1.07 3.07 -17.63
N LEU A 79 0.09 2.45 -17.82
CA LEU A 79 0.25 1.01 -17.78
C LEU A 79 1.04 0.65 -16.52
N ILE A 80 0.47 -0.23 -15.70
CA ILE A 80 1.15 -0.74 -14.52
C ILE A 80 2.40 -1.47 -14.97
N THR A 81 3.54 -0.97 -14.52
CA THR A 81 4.86 -1.43 -14.97
C THR A 81 5.68 -1.78 -13.74
N GLU A 82 6.28 -2.97 -13.75
CA GLU A 82 7.32 -3.32 -12.80
C GLU A 82 8.59 -2.53 -13.11
N THR A 83 9.23 -2.06 -12.06
CA THR A 83 10.50 -1.33 -12.11
C THR A 83 11.51 -1.99 -11.18
N ASP A 84 12.76 -1.52 -11.23
CA ASP A 84 13.81 -1.99 -10.32
C ASP A 84 13.46 -1.71 -8.84
N GLU A 85 12.60 -0.72 -8.60
CA GLU A 85 12.21 -0.26 -7.27
C GLU A 85 10.89 -0.88 -6.79
N MET A 86 9.93 -1.12 -7.69
CA MET A 86 8.60 -1.58 -7.30
C MET A 86 7.99 -2.64 -8.23
N ARG A 87 7.29 -3.61 -7.61
CA ARG A 87 6.51 -4.67 -8.28
C ARG A 87 5.03 -4.55 -7.91
N PRO A 88 4.24 -3.75 -8.63
CA PRO A 88 2.83 -3.54 -8.29
C PRO A 88 2.00 -4.82 -8.42
N GLN A 89 1.12 -5.09 -7.46
CA GLN A 89 0.20 -6.22 -7.46
C GLN A 89 -1.17 -5.81 -6.91
N TRP A 90 -2.22 -6.46 -7.43
CA TRP A 90 -3.58 -6.22 -6.98
C TRP A 90 -3.99 -7.17 -5.84
N PHE A 91 -4.60 -6.60 -4.81
CA PHE A 91 -5.14 -7.33 -3.65
C PHE A 91 -6.61 -6.98 -3.40
N SER A 92 -7.35 -7.96 -2.88
CA SER A 92 -8.73 -7.81 -2.41
C SER A 92 -8.77 -7.29 -0.98
N PHE A 93 -9.69 -6.36 -0.72
CA PHE A 93 -10.08 -5.94 0.62
C PHE A 93 -11.10 -6.84 1.30
N ARG A 94 -11.82 -7.67 0.52
CA ARG A 94 -12.82 -8.58 1.05
C ARG A 94 -12.16 -9.89 1.47
N GLU A 95 -12.56 -10.41 2.62
CA GLU A 95 -12.24 -11.80 3.00
C GLU A 95 -12.77 -12.76 1.92
N ALA A 96 -11.97 -13.80 1.66
CA ALA A 96 -12.03 -14.70 0.51
C ALA A 96 -13.24 -15.66 0.48
N HIS A 97 -14.44 -15.21 0.87
CA HIS A 97 -15.64 -16.06 0.99
C HIS A 97 -16.52 -16.09 -0.26
N ILE A 98 -16.15 -15.42 -1.35
CA ILE A 98 -16.90 -15.40 -2.61
C ILE A 98 -16.03 -15.96 -3.73
N GLN A 99 -16.39 -17.17 -4.19
CA GLN A 99 -15.73 -17.86 -5.29
C GLN A 99 -16.24 -17.30 -6.62
N THR A 100 -15.48 -16.37 -7.22
CA THR A 100 -15.64 -15.97 -8.63
C THR A 100 -14.31 -16.18 -9.36
N PRO A 101 -14.31 -16.41 -10.69
CA PRO A 101 -13.11 -16.74 -11.46
C PRO A 101 -11.96 -15.72 -11.38
N GLU A 102 -12.25 -14.48 -10.98
CA GLU A 102 -11.32 -13.36 -10.86
C GLU A 102 -11.06 -13.01 -9.38
N GLN A 103 -10.73 -14.00 -8.55
CA GLN A 103 -10.50 -13.76 -7.14
C GLN A 103 -9.09 -13.21 -6.89
N LEU A 104 -8.99 -11.92 -6.59
CA LEU A 104 -7.75 -11.30 -6.12
C LEU A 104 -7.33 -11.86 -4.76
N PRO A 105 -6.02 -12.05 -4.49
CA PRO A 105 -5.53 -12.50 -3.18
C PRO A 105 -5.81 -11.44 -2.10
N PRO A 106 -5.98 -11.82 -0.82
CA PRO A 106 -6.10 -10.85 0.26
C PRO A 106 -4.79 -10.08 0.46
N ILE A 107 -4.86 -8.91 1.10
CA ILE A 107 -3.68 -8.12 1.46
C ILE A 107 -2.72 -8.98 2.33
N PRO A 108 -1.44 -9.12 1.95
CA PRO A 108 -0.48 -9.99 2.64
C PRO A 108 0.14 -9.28 3.85
N PHE A 109 -0.67 -8.95 4.86
CA PHE A 109 -0.22 -8.23 6.06
C PHE A 109 1.01 -8.84 6.76
N HIS A 110 1.20 -10.16 6.65
CA HIS A 110 2.35 -10.87 7.19
C HIS A 110 3.68 -10.56 6.49
N GLN A 111 3.64 -9.97 5.29
CA GLN A 111 4.81 -9.54 4.50
C GLN A 111 5.01 -8.02 4.54
N MET A 112 4.21 -7.32 5.34
CA MET A 112 4.16 -5.87 5.43
C MET A 112 4.73 -5.41 6.78
N TRP A 113 4.82 -4.09 6.99
CA TRP A 113 5.26 -3.59 8.29
C TRP A 113 4.24 -3.96 9.35
N GLU A 114 4.70 -4.25 10.56
CA GLU A 114 3.86 -4.72 11.67
C GLU A 114 2.78 -3.72 12.08
N THR A 115 2.94 -2.45 11.69
CA THR A 115 1.97 -1.37 11.94
C THR A 115 0.92 -1.21 10.84
N ASP A 116 1.14 -1.77 9.66
CA ASP A 116 0.25 -1.62 8.49
C ASP A 116 -1.17 -2.15 8.68
N PRO A 117 -1.39 -3.29 9.39
CA PRO A 117 -2.74 -3.78 9.67
C PRO A 117 -3.63 -2.80 10.44
N TYR A 118 -3.06 -1.82 11.14
CA TYR A 118 -3.83 -0.90 11.98
C TYR A 118 -4.34 0.34 11.23
N TRP A 119 -3.60 0.84 10.24
CA TRP A 119 -3.97 2.06 9.51
C TRP A 119 -4.52 1.80 8.11
N ILE A 120 -4.15 0.69 7.46
CA ILE A 120 -4.70 0.34 6.15
C ILE A 120 -6.22 0.22 6.17
N PRO A 121 -6.87 -0.43 7.15
CA PRO A 121 -8.33 -0.45 7.20
C PRO A 121 -8.98 0.95 7.23
N LEU A 122 -8.34 1.94 7.87
CA LEU A 122 -8.81 3.33 7.88
C LEU A 122 -8.75 3.95 6.48
N LEU A 123 -7.62 3.73 5.78
CA LEU A 123 -7.40 4.19 4.41
C LEU A 123 -8.44 3.60 3.42
N VAL A 124 -8.71 2.30 3.54
CA VAL A 124 -9.67 1.57 2.72
C VAL A 124 -11.10 2.04 2.96
N ASN A 125 -11.44 2.27 4.23
CA ASN A 125 -12.75 2.76 4.65
C ASN A 125 -12.94 4.27 4.47
N ARG A 126 -11.98 4.97 3.85
CA ARG A 126 -12.01 6.43 3.62
C ARG A 126 -12.17 7.24 4.90
N GLN A 127 -11.55 6.79 5.98
CA GLN A 127 -11.55 7.52 7.24
C GLN A 127 -10.24 8.31 7.33
N PRO A 128 -10.27 9.65 7.32
CA PRO A 128 -9.07 10.45 7.55
C PRO A 128 -8.42 10.04 8.87
N PHE A 129 -7.10 9.84 8.85
CA PHE A 129 -6.39 9.33 10.02
C PHE A 129 -5.06 10.04 10.27
N ALA A 130 -4.64 10.00 11.52
CA ALA A 130 -3.30 10.37 11.93
C ALA A 130 -2.67 9.23 12.72
N GLY A 131 -1.35 9.15 12.70
CA GLY A 131 -0.65 8.14 13.47
C GLY A 131 0.80 8.47 13.75
N ARG A 132 1.37 7.62 14.58
CA ARG A 132 2.80 7.58 14.85
C ARG A 132 3.21 6.15 15.11
N ALA A 133 4.36 5.75 14.60
CA ALA A 133 5.01 4.54 15.07
C ALA A 133 6.52 4.73 15.23
N ASP A 134 6.98 4.31 16.40
CA ASP A 134 8.35 4.35 16.83
C ASP A 134 8.90 2.94 16.72
N PHE A 135 9.90 2.74 15.88
CA PHE A 135 10.58 1.48 15.69
C PHE A 135 11.94 1.46 16.39
N ARG A 136 12.33 0.29 16.86
CA ARG A 136 13.64 0.02 17.46
C ARG A 136 14.27 -1.23 16.90
N THR A 137 15.58 -1.23 16.80
CA THR A 137 16.37 -2.35 16.33
C THR A 137 16.49 -3.40 17.42
N GLN A 138 15.93 -4.58 17.20
CA GLN A 138 15.99 -5.73 18.09
C GLN A 138 16.43 -6.96 17.30
N GLY A 139 17.55 -7.56 17.69
CA GLY A 139 18.11 -8.72 16.98
C GLY A 139 18.40 -8.46 15.50
N GLY A 140 18.80 -7.23 15.15
CA GLY A 140 19.09 -6.82 13.78
C GLY A 140 17.85 -6.46 12.93
N LYS A 141 16.64 -6.70 13.44
CA LYS A 141 15.39 -6.32 12.77
C LYS A 141 14.84 -5.02 13.37
N LEU A 142 14.31 -4.15 12.53
CA LEU A 142 13.58 -2.96 12.98
C LEU A 142 12.14 -3.39 13.33
N LEU A 143 11.77 -3.27 14.61
CA LEU A 143 10.47 -3.72 15.13
C LEU A 143 9.73 -2.56 15.82
N PRO A 144 8.39 -2.51 15.75
CA PRO A 144 7.64 -1.45 16.39
C PRO A 144 7.76 -1.56 17.91
N SER A 145 7.96 -0.43 18.56
CA SER A 145 8.11 -0.30 20.02
C SER A 145 6.96 0.46 20.67
N LYS A 146 6.41 1.44 19.96
CA LYS A 146 5.24 2.22 20.38
C LYS A 146 4.53 2.74 19.15
N TRP A 147 3.22 2.61 19.08
CA TRP A 147 2.45 3.17 17.98
C TRP A 147 1.04 3.57 18.42
N TRP A 148 0.45 4.48 17.67
CA TRP A 148 -0.97 4.80 17.73
C TRP A 148 -1.45 5.23 16.35
N PHE A 149 -2.71 4.89 16.07
CA PHE A 149 -3.43 5.34 14.88
C PHE A 149 -4.83 5.71 15.32
N GLY A 150 -5.34 6.83 14.82
CA GLY A 150 -6.66 7.33 15.17
C GLY A 150 -7.28 8.06 14.00
N THR A 151 -8.61 8.01 13.92
CA THR A 151 -9.35 8.82 12.97
C THR A 151 -9.29 10.29 13.40
N VAL A 152 -9.18 11.19 12.43
CA VAL A 152 -9.27 12.62 12.64
C VAL A 152 -10.74 13.00 12.44
N LEU A 153 -11.34 13.64 13.45
CA LEU A 153 -12.69 14.15 13.31
C LEU A 153 -12.67 15.36 12.34
N PRO A 154 -13.67 15.47 11.44
CA PRO A 154 -13.80 16.61 10.54
C PRO A 154 -14.07 17.92 11.29
#